data_AF-A0A1R0ZNI0-F1
#
_entry.id   AF-A0A1R0ZNI0-F1
#
_cell.length_a   1.000
_cell.length_b   1.000
_cell.length_c   1.000
_cell.angle_alpha   90.00
_cell.angle_beta   90.00
_cell.angle_gamma   90.00
#
_symmetry.space_group_name_H-M   'P 1'
#
loop_
_entity.id
_entity.type
_entity.pdbx_description
1 polymer ?
#
loop_
_entity_poly.entity_id
_entity_poly.type
_entity_poly.pdbx_seq_one_letter_code
_entity_poly.pdbx_strand_id
1 'polypeptide(L)'
;MKMIKWGITAALAVSMFGPIHTAKAADTSVQAETTTQNNDDLIFKMDYTEMTVGDKVPVQIFAKGPDGSSERVPLSQADMVIEKPYLLQKLPDGSIKALAVGETNVTVRSGANSKTLKLSISADKDIETGVLINGTMYLPVQTTFKSLGATIQTNTATKTFSIRVGDLPIQLQLGSDIAMVNGNKVKMSGKVQTVDGGAVFPATLLKTALGAVLDFGAHYESLNINFGKAELFAYTKNTLKIAKRESQGDLAKLIGKTYWFNQYDSDYKFQKATIVDILVNDDNEFSISFQLASGKIVNSYDMEYDQVTRDLANKEYFFTSDPTKIYKWSNAIWAKIKAGTISTGMTKQQVELSWGTPIDKSSLSGSGITVETWQYRNYNYVTFTNGVVSMIYTN
;
A
#
# COMPACT_ATOMS: atom_id res chain seq x y z
N MET A 1 4.95 -3.18 -2.47
CA MET A 1 5.42 -2.19 -1.48
C MET A 1 5.04 -0.74 -1.85
N LYS A 2 5.03 -0.36 -3.14
CA LYS A 2 4.28 0.83 -3.63
C LYS A 2 2.75 0.74 -3.39
N MET A 3 2.20 -0.47 -3.32
CA MET A 3 0.81 -0.81 -2.96
C MET A 3 0.32 -0.26 -1.61
N ILE A 4 1.19 -0.13 -0.61
CA ILE A 4 0.74 0.42 0.68
C ILE A 4 0.49 1.92 0.52
N LYS A 5 1.31 2.61 -0.27
CA LYS A 5 1.10 4.00 -0.62
C LYS A 5 -0.17 4.14 -1.47
N TRP A 6 -0.37 3.40 -2.56
CA TRP A 6 -1.57 3.59 -3.39
C TRP A 6 -2.86 3.04 -2.77
N GLY A 7 -2.85 1.93 -2.02
CA GLY A 7 -4.04 1.39 -1.34
C GLY A 7 -4.45 2.22 -0.13
N ILE A 8 -3.49 2.71 0.69
CA ILE A 8 -3.79 3.67 1.76
C ILE A 8 -4.14 5.04 1.18
N THR A 9 -3.42 5.54 0.18
CA THR A 9 -3.72 6.84 -0.44
C THR A 9 -5.01 6.81 -1.28
N ALA A 10 -5.41 5.69 -1.91
CA ALA A 10 -6.68 5.58 -2.62
C ALA A 10 -7.87 5.35 -1.67
N ALA A 11 -7.73 4.54 -0.63
CA ALA A 11 -8.78 4.40 0.40
C ALA A 11 -8.93 5.69 1.25
N LEU A 12 -7.83 6.37 1.56
CA LEU A 12 -7.85 7.72 2.16
C LEU A 12 -8.37 8.79 1.18
N ALA A 13 -8.05 8.73 -0.12
CA ALA A 13 -8.54 9.70 -1.10
C ALA A 13 -10.05 9.60 -1.36
N VAL A 14 -10.65 8.42 -1.20
CA VAL A 14 -12.11 8.24 -1.33
C VAL A 14 -12.86 8.79 -0.10
N SER A 15 -12.21 8.92 1.06
CA SER A 15 -12.80 9.55 2.27
C SER A 15 -12.39 11.01 2.49
N MET A 16 -11.37 11.51 1.78
CA MET A 16 -10.92 12.90 1.77
C MET A 16 -11.19 13.54 0.41
N PHE A 17 -12.40 14.06 0.20
CA PHE A 17 -12.58 15.04 -0.88
C PHE A 17 -11.78 16.31 -0.53
N GLY A 18 -10.62 16.44 -1.17
CA GLY A 18 -9.74 17.60 -1.31
C GLY A 18 -8.61 17.24 -2.28
N PRO A 19 -8.28 18.07 -3.29
CA PRO A 19 -7.93 17.59 -4.64
C PRO A 19 -6.61 16.83 -4.73
N ILE A 20 -6.68 15.64 -5.36
CA ILE A 20 -5.53 15.03 -6.04
C ILE A 20 -5.18 15.94 -7.22
N HIS A 21 -4.13 16.75 -7.07
CA HIS A 21 -3.52 17.41 -8.21
C HIS A 21 -2.77 16.37 -9.05
N THR A 22 -3.48 15.80 -10.03
CA THR A 22 -2.85 15.32 -11.25
C THR A 22 -2.21 16.53 -11.93
N ALA A 23 -0.88 16.54 -12.04
CA ALA A 23 -0.15 17.47 -12.88
C ALA A 23 -0.66 17.36 -14.31
N LYS A 24 -1.49 18.33 -14.72
CA LYS A 24 -1.82 18.59 -16.11
C LYS A 24 -0.96 19.77 -16.55
N ALA A 25 -0.04 19.51 -17.46
CA ALA A 25 0.65 20.57 -18.18
C ALA A 25 -0.34 21.29 -19.11
N ALA A 26 -0.51 22.60 -18.91
CA ALA A 26 -0.82 23.58 -19.95
C ALA A 26 -0.73 24.99 -19.35
N ASP A 27 -0.02 25.88 -20.06
CA ASP A 27 0.15 27.32 -19.83
C ASP A 27 -1.11 28.05 -19.36
N THR A 28 -0.97 28.96 -18.39
CA THR A 28 -1.09 30.41 -18.63
C THR A 28 -0.70 31.22 -17.40
N SER A 29 0.12 32.23 -17.65
CA SER A 29 0.60 33.26 -16.73
C SER A 29 -0.52 34.12 -16.13
N VAL A 30 -0.55 34.29 -14.80
CA VAL A 30 -0.97 35.55 -14.14
C VAL A 30 -0.23 35.70 -12.80
N GLN A 31 0.39 36.86 -12.61
CA GLN A 31 1.13 37.29 -11.41
C GLN A 31 0.20 37.52 -10.22
N ALA A 32 0.64 37.12 -9.03
CA ALA A 32 0.10 37.62 -7.77
C ALA A 32 1.18 38.46 -7.08
N GLU A 33 0.93 39.77 -7.03
CA GLU A 33 1.74 40.76 -6.32
C GLU A 33 1.58 40.56 -4.81
N THR A 34 2.71 40.53 -4.07
CA THR A 34 2.71 40.78 -2.63
C THR A 34 3.92 41.64 -2.31
N THR A 35 3.60 42.80 -1.73
CA THR A 35 4.45 43.95 -1.53
C THR A 35 5.63 43.62 -0.62
N THR A 36 6.81 43.48 -1.21
CA THR A 36 8.12 43.60 -0.55
C THR A 36 8.93 44.52 -1.45
N GLN A 37 9.71 45.44 -0.88
CA GLN A 37 10.46 46.43 -1.66
C GLN A 37 11.26 45.72 -2.77
N ASN A 38 10.83 45.91 -4.02
CA ASN A 38 11.45 45.34 -5.19
C ASN A 38 12.76 46.10 -5.45
N ASN A 39 13.87 45.52 -5.01
CA ASN A 39 15.11 45.69 -5.75
C ASN A 39 15.11 44.60 -6.83
N ASP A 40 14.64 44.97 -8.03
CA ASP A 40 14.54 44.13 -9.25
C ASP A 40 15.91 43.69 -9.82
N ASP A 41 16.96 43.74 -9.01
CA ASP A 41 18.34 43.55 -9.40
C ASP A 41 18.88 42.15 -9.08
N LEU A 42 18.09 41.30 -8.40
CA LEU A 42 18.47 39.92 -8.08
C LEU A 42 17.32 38.94 -8.31
N ILE A 43 17.53 37.98 -9.21
CA ILE A 43 16.60 36.89 -9.52
C ILE A 43 17.13 35.61 -8.89
N PHE A 44 16.33 34.95 -8.07
CA PHE A 44 16.60 33.62 -7.53
C PHE A 44 15.46 32.68 -7.92
N LYS A 45 15.77 31.65 -8.72
CA LYS A 45 14.81 30.70 -9.28
C LYS A 45 15.22 29.25 -8.98
N MET A 46 14.19 28.44 -8.77
CA MET A 46 14.24 26.98 -8.68
C MET A 46 13.05 26.43 -9.47
N ASP A 47 13.20 25.25 -10.08
CA ASP A 47 12.12 24.62 -10.87
C ASP A 47 10.88 24.36 -10.01
N TYR A 48 11.07 24.05 -8.74
CA TYR A 48 10.03 23.91 -7.73
C TYR A 48 10.60 24.15 -6.32
N THR A 49 9.71 24.46 -5.37
CA THR A 49 10.05 24.74 -3.96
C THR A 49 9.36 23.78 -2.96
N GLU A 50 8.50 22.91 -3.47
CA GLU A 50 7.89 21.80 -2.74
C GLU A 50 8.64 20.52 -3.16
N MET A 51 9.58 20.11 -2.33
CA MET A 51 10.54 19.04 -2.59
C MET A 51 10.18 17.77 -1.83
N THR A 52 10.74 16.64 -2.24
CA THR A 52 10.78 15.40 -1.46
C THR A 52 12.20 15.13 -0.96
N VAL A 53 12.36 14.51 0.22
CA VAL A 53 13.68 14.08 0.72
C VAL A 53 14.42 13.30 -0.36
N GLY A 54 15.67 13.68 -0.63
CA GLY A 54 16.52 13.08 -1.66
C GLY A 54 16.54 13.84 -2.99
N ASP A 55 15.57 14.72 -3.24
CA ASP A 55 15.54 15.58 -4.43
C ASP A 55 16.82 16.40 -4.57
N LYS A 56 17.22 16.65 -5.82
CA LYS A 56 18.30 17.55 -6.18
C LYS A 56 17.76 18.56 -7.18
N VAL A 57 17.63 19.82 -6.76
CA VAL A 57 17.02 20.87 -7.56
C VAL A 57 18.08 21.89 -7.97
N PRO A 58 18.28 22.12 -9.28
CA PRO A 58 19.17 23.15 -9.76
C PRO A 58 18.76 24.54 -9.26
N VAL A 59 19.75 25.37 -8.93
CA VAL A 59 19.52 26.77 -8.56
C VAL A 59 20.01 27.70 -9.66
N GLN A 60 19.18 28.68 -10.01
CA GLN A 60 19.53 29.74 -10.92
C GLN A 60 19.50 31.09 -10.21
N ILE A 61 20.61 31.81 -10.25
CA ILE A 61 20.77 33.13 -9.67
C ILE A 61 21.23 34.06 -10.77
N PHE A 62 20.56 35.19 -10.95
CA PHE A 62 20.96 36.24 -11.88
C PHE A 62 21.00 37.58 -11.17
N ALA A 63 22.07 38.34 -11.40
CA ALA A 63 22.21 39.71 -10.93
C ALA A 63 22.07 40.67 -12.11
N LYS A 64 21.41 41.81 -11.89
CA LYS A 64 21.25 42.85 -12.90
C LYS A 64 22.46 43.80 -12.84
N GLY A 65 23.10 44.02 -13.97
CA GLY A 65 24.19 44.96 -14.14
C GLY A 65 23.69 46.42 -14.17
N PRO A 66 24.60 47.40 -14.01
CA PRO A 66 24.25 48.83 -14.05
C PRO A 66 23.61 49.29 -15.37
N ASP A 67 23.84 48.54 -16.46
CA ASP A 67 23.29 48.75 -17.80
C ASP A 67 21.93 48.06 -18.00
N GLY A 68 21.42 47.36 -16.97
CA GLY A 68 20.18 46.59 -17.00
C GLY A 68 20.31 45.18 -17.58
N SER A 69 21.52 44.75 -17.99
CA SER A 69 21.77 43.37 -18.43
C SER A 69 21.65 42.40 -17.26
N SER A 70 21.28 41.14 -17.50
CA SER A 70 21.24 40.09 -16.47
C SER A 70 22.41 39.14 -16.64
N GLU A 71 23.25 39.00 -15.62
CA GLU A 71 24.37 38.07 -15.60
C GLU A 71 24.07 36.90 -14.65
N ARG A 72 24.38 35.68 -15.10
CA ARG A 72 24.23 34.48 -14.25
C ARG A 72 25.32 34.51 -13.18
N VAL A 73 24.91 34.46 -11.91
CA VAL A 73 25.84 34.30 -10.79
C VAL A 73 26.02 32.81 -10.52
N PRO A 74 27.22 32.24 -10.69
CA PRO A 74 27.49 30.86 -10.31
C PRO A 74 27.17 30.64 -8.83
N LEU A 75 26.51 29.52 -8.49
CA LEU A 75 26.14 29.25 -7.10
C LEU A 75 27.36 29.23 -6.17
N SER A 76 28.53 28.81 -6.67
CA SER A 76 29.80 28.83 -5.94
C SER A 76 30.26 30.25 -5.53
N GLN A 77 29.81 31.28 -6.24
CA GLN A 77 30.16 32.68 -6.03
C GLN A 77 29.07 33.49 -5.31
N ALA A 78 27.83 32.98 -5.29
CA ALA A 78 26.72 33.61 -4.58
C ALA A 78 26.83 33.41 -3.05
N ASP A 79 26.62 34.48 -2.28
CA ASP A 79 26.38 34.39 -0.84
C ASP A 79 24.97 33.81 -0.62
N MET A 80 24.91 32.51 -0.33
CA MET A 80 23.67 31.80 -0.07
C MET A 80 23.64 31.34 1.39
N VAL A 81 22.59 31.77 2.10
CA VAL A 81 22.32 31.38 3.48
C VAL A 81 21.10 30.47 3.50
N ILE A 82 21.28 29.27 4.03
CA ILE A 82 20.21 28.31 4.32
C ILE A 82 19.90 28.45 5.82
N GLU A 83 18.66 28.84 6.16
CA GLU A 83 18.24 29.05 7.56
C GLU A 83 18.41 27.79 8.41
N LYS A 84 18.07 26.61 7.85
CA LYS A 84 18.20 25.31 8.50
C LYS A 84 19.08 24.38 7.67
N PRO A 85 20.42 24.43 7.85
CA PRO A 85 21.36 23.66 7.03
C PRO A 85 21.29 22.13 7.24
N TYR A 86 20.57 21.66 8.25
CA TYR A 86 20.29 20.23 8.45
C TYR A 86 19.17 19.71 7.52
N LEU A 87 18.42 20.60 6.85
CA LEU A 87 17.36 20.24 5.91
C LEU A 87 17.83 20.23 4.44
N LEU A 88 18.86 21.02 4.10
CA LEU A 88 19.32 21.21 2.73
C LEU A 88 20.85 21.21 2.65
N GLN A 89 21.38 20.64 1.57
CA GLN A 89 22.81 20.66 1.25
C GLN A 89 23.05 21.28 -0.12
N LYS A 90 23.89 22.31 -0.19
CA LYS A 90 24.42 22.82 -1.47
C LYS A 90 25.42 21.80 -2.05
N LEU A 91 25.23 21.45 -3.32
CA LEU A 91 26.10 20.54 -4.05
C LEU A 91 27.08 21.28 -4.98
N PRO A 92 28.24 20.68 -5.32
CA PRO A 92 29.22 21.30 -6.21
C PRO A 92 28.72 21.59 -7.63
N ASP A 93 27.71 20.85 -8.09
CA ASP A 93 27.10 20.99 -9.42
C ASP A 93 26.12 22.17 -9.54
N GLY A 94 25.95 22.96 -8.46
CA GLY A 94 25.03 24.09 -8.45
C GLY A 94 23.58 23.73 -8.08
N SER A 95 23.31 22.48 -7.69
CA SER A 95 22.02 22.06 -7.15
C SER A 95 21.96 22.13 -5.62
N ILE A 96 20.74 22.13 -5.09
CA ILE A 96 20.46 21.93 -3.66
C ILE A 96 19.83 20.55 -3.48
N LYS A 97 20.37 19.76 -2.55
CA LYS A 97 19.84 18.47 -2.14
C LYS A 97 18.94 18.60 -0.91
N ALA A 98 17.74 18.02 -0.97
CA ALA A 98 16.86 17.83 0.17
C ALA A 98 17.35 16.69 1.08
N LEU A 99 17.54 16.96 2.36
CA LEU A 99 18.10 16.00 3.33
C LEU A 99 17.05 15.42 4.28
N ALA A 100 16.08 16.22 4.68
CA ALA A 100 15.15 15.88 5.76
C ALA A 100 13.86 16.68 5.67
N VAL A 101 12.84 16.21 6.38
CA VAL A 101 11.50 16.80 6.36
C VAL A 101 11.46 18.11 7.13
N GLY A 102 10.84 19.13 6.53
CA GLY A 102 10.60 20.42 7.17
C GLY A 102 10.54 21.58 6.19
N GLU A 103 10.45 22.80 6.74
CA GLU A 103 10.50 24.05 6.00
C GLU A 103 11.73 24.88 6.39
N THR A 104 12.32 25.53 5.39
CA THR A 104 13.45 26.46 5.57
C THR A 104 13.38 27.58 4.55
N ASN A 105 13.85 28.76 4.95
CA ASN A 105 14.15 29.82 4.00
C ASN A 105 15.56 29.63 3.43
N VAL A 106 15.71 29.95 2.15
CA VAL A 106 17.00 30.09 1.46
C VAL A 106 17.09 31.51 0.96
N THR A 107 18.13 32.23 1.39
CA THR A 107 18.37 33.62 1.01
C THR A 107 19.63 33.69 0.17
N VAL A 108 19.55 34.35 -0.98
CA VAL A 108 20.71 34.69 -1.81
C VAL A 108 20.97 36.19 -1.69
N ARG A 109 22.23 36.58 -1.57
CA ARG A 109 22.68 37.97 -1.49
C ARG A 109 23.71 38.28 -2.58
N SER A 110 23.62 39.49 -3.12
CA SER A 110 24.60 40.09 -4.03
C SER A 110 24.69 41.59 -3.77
N GLY A 111 25.82 42.04 -3.20
CA GLY A 111 25.95 43.42 -2.72
C GLY A 111 24.89 43.76 -1.67
N ALA A 112 24.13 44.84 -1.89
CA ALA A 112 23.02 45.26 -1.03
C ALA A 112 21.71 44.50 -1.30
N ASN A 113 21.63 43.72 -2.38
CA ASN A 113 20.41 43.07 -2.82
C ASN A 113 20.28 41.67 -2.21
N SER A 114 19.05 41.28 -1.86
CA SER A 114 18.76 39.94 -1.35
C SER A 114 17.42 39.43 -1.85
N LYS A 115 17.33 38.11 -2.04
CA LYS A 115 16.09 37.42 -2.40
C LYS A 115 15.97 36.15 -1.57
N THR A 116 14.78 35.93 -1.00
CA THR A 116 14.49 34.75 -0.18
C THR A 116 13.43 33.90 -0.85
N LEU A 117 13.67 32.59 -0.91
CA LEU A 117 12.67 31.58 -1.25
C LEU A 117 12.38 30.73 -0.01
N LYS A 118 11.10 30.43 0.21
CA LYS A 118 10.67 29.47 1.22
C LYS A 118 10.54 28.09 0.56
N LEU A 119 11.23 27.10 1.12
CA LEU A 119 11.22 25.72 0.63
C LEU A 119 10.52 24.83 1.65
N SER A 120 9.82 23.82 1.14
CA SER A 120 9.21 22.75 1.93
C SER A 120 9.70 21.40 1.42
N ILE A 121 9.97 20.47 2.33
CA ILE A 121 10.53 19.16 2.01
C ILE A 121 9.67 18.09 2.68
N SER A 122 8.92 17.33 1.91
CA SER A 122 8.10 16.22 2.39
C SER A 122 8.88 14.91 2.41
N ALA A 123 8.41 13.94 3.19
CA ALA A 123 9.06 12.65 3.35
C ALA A 123 9.03 11.83 2.05
N ASP A 124 10.14 11.13 1.75
CA ASP A 124 10.16 10.11 0.70
C ASP A 124 9.46 8.81 1.13
N LYS A 125 9.42 8.57 2.46
CA LYS A 125 8.87 7.38 3.10
C LYS A 125 8.03 7.72 4.31
N ASP A 126 7.02 6.88 4.52
CA ASP A 126 6.11 6.98 5.65
C ASP A 126 6.70 6.27 6.89
N ILE A 127 6.16 6.60 8.06
CA ILE A 127 6.43 5.89 9.31
C ILE A 127 5.41 4.76 9.47
N GLU A 128 5.82 3.54 9.12
CA GLU A 128 4.96 2.35 9.08
C GLU A 128 4.74 1.68 10.46
N THR A 129 5.38 2.23 11.49
CA THR A 129 5.48 1.63 12.83
C THR A 129 4.95 2.55 13.92
N GLY A 130 4.02 3.44 13.56
CA GLY A 130 3.21 4.14 14.53
C GLY A 130 2.36 3.16 15.34
N VAL A 131 2.01 3.52 16.57
CA VAL A 131 1.14 2.71 17.44
C VAL A 131 0.11 3.58 18.17
N LEU A 132 -1.15 3.17 18.16
CA LEU A 132 -2.21 3.87 18.89
C LEU A 132 -2.33 3.26 20.29
N ILE A 133 -2.07 4.05 21.32
CA ILE A 133 -2.10 3.59 22.72
C ILE A 133 -3.04 4.51 23.50
N ASN A 134 -4.13 3.96 24.02
CA ASN A 134 -5.15 4.70 24.78
C ASN A 134 -5.62 5.98 24.05
N GLY A 135 -5.87 5.88 22.74
CA GLY A 135 -6.31 7.00 21.91
C GLY A 135 -5.24 8.05 21.58
N THR A 136 -3.99 7.86 22.01
CA THR A 136 -2.85 8.72 21.64
C THR A 136 -1.99 8.04 20.58
N MET A 137 -1.67 8.78 19.51
CA MET A 137 -0.74 8.33 18.50
C MET A 137 0.70 8.40 19.02
N TYR A 138 1.41 7.27 18.99
CA TYR A 138 2.82 7.17 19.33
C TYR A 138 3.66 6.88 18.10
N LEU A 139 4.85 7.49 18.03
CA LEU A 139 5.77 7.34 16.92
C LEU A 139 7.11 6.77 17.41
N PRO A 140 7.82 5.96 16.61
CA PRO A 140 9.16 5.48 16.95
C PRO A 140 10.15 6.63 17.04
N VAL A 141 10.88 6.73 18.17
CA VAL A 141 11.84 7.82 18.42
C VAL A 141 12.89 7.90 17.30
N GLN A 142 13.54 6.77 17.00
CA GLN A 142 14.66 6.72 16.05
C GLN A 142 14.23 7.11 14.63
N THR A 143 13.19 6.47 14.10
CA THR A 143 12.72 6.70 12.74
C THR A 143 12.22 8.14 12.57
N THR A 144 11.37 8.60 13.49
CA THR A 144 10.74 9.92 13.40
C THR A 144 11.76 11.05 13.38
N PHE A 145 12.67 11.06 14.37
CA PHE A 145 13.63 12.16 14.47
C PHE A 145 14.72 12.09 13.38
N LYS A 146 15.07 10.91 12.88
CA LYS A 146 15.97 10.80 11.70
C LYS A 146 15.32 11.38 10.45
N SER A 147 14.02 11.15 10.21
CA SER A 147 13.29 11.76 9.09
C SER A 147 13.28 13.29 9.16
N LEU A 148 13.40 13.86 10.36
CA LEU A 148 13.50 15.30 10.61
C LEU A 148 14.95 15.83 10.61
N GLY A 149 15.91 15.01 10.16
CA GLY A 149 17.32 15.40 10.05
C GLY A 149 18.06 15.42 11.38
N ALA A 150 17.50 14.79 12.43
CA ALA A 150 18.09 14.82 13.75
C ALA A 150 19.26 13.85 13.91
N THR A 151 20.22 14.24 14.74
CA THR A 151 21.19 13.29 15.32
C THR A 151 20.65 12.76 16.64
N ILE A 152 20.87 11.48 16.93
CA ILE A 152 20.33 10.80 18.11
C ILE A 152 21.44 10.00 18.78
N GLN A 153 21.70 10.28 20.05
CA GLN A 153 22.59 9.50 20.91
C GLN A 153 21.75 8.82 21.98
N THR A 154 21.96 7.51 22.17
CA THR A 154 21.23 6.73 23.19
C THR A 154 22.17 6.36 24.32
N ASN A 155 21.82 6.75 25.54
CA ASN A 155 22.49 6.29 26.75
C ASN A 155 21.72 5.09 27.30
N THR A 156 22.30 3.90 27.21
CA THR A 156 21.66 2.64 27.60
C THR A 156 21.47 2.50 29.10
N ALA A 157 22.40 3.01 29.90
CA ALA A 157 22.34 2.95 31.37
C ALA A 157 21.15 3.76 31.93
N THR A 158 20.95 4.96 31.40
CA THR A 158 19.85 5.86 31.82
C THR A 158 18.59 5.72 30.99
N LYS A 159 18.64 4.93 29.90
CA LYS A 159 17.58 4.75 28.91
C LYS A 159 17.11 6.08 28.31
N THR A 160 18.07 6.95 28.03
CA THR A 160 17.85 8.33 27.56
C THR A 160 18.23 8.47 26.09
N PHE A 161 17.38 9.15 25.32
CA PHE A 161 17.61 9.54 23.93
C PHE A 161 17.90 11.04 23.89
N SER A 162 19.14 11.40 23.58
CA SER A 162 19.58 12.77 23.34
C SER A 162 19.49 13.06 21.85
N ILE A 163 18.51 13.88 21.47
CA ILE A 163 18.14 14.19 20.10
C ILE A 163 18.53 15.64 19.80
N ARG A 164 19.10 15.91 18.63
CA ARG A 164 19.34 17.27 18.12
C ARG A 164 18.76 17.45 16.74
N VAL A 165 17.74 18.31 16.63
CA VAL A 165 17.13 18.74 15.36
C VAL A 165 17.73 20.11 15.02
N GLY A 166 18.73 20.13 14.14
CA GLY A 166 19.61 21.29 14.03
C GLY A 166 20.22 21.64 15.40
N ASP A 167 20.00 22.87 15.86
CA ASP A 167 20.49 23.34 17.15
C ASP A 167 19.55 23.05 18.33
N LEU A 168 18.32 22.59 18.08
CA LEU A 168 17.33 22.33 19.13
C LEU A 168 17.64 21.00 19.85
N PRO A 169 18.01 21.03 21.15
CA PRO A 169 18.19 19.81 21.92
C PRO A 169 16.84 19.32 22.47
N ILE A 170 16.57 18.03 22.28
CA ILE A 170 15.43 17.32 22.84
C ILE A 170 15.97 16.10 23.61
N GLN A 171 15.48 15.86 24.83
CA GLN A 171 15.78 14.63 25.56
C GLN A 171 14.51 13.89 25.93
N LEU A 172 14.51 12.58 25.63
CA LEU A 172 13.45 11.65 25.98
C LEU A 172 14.03 10.54 26.85
N GLN A 173 13.28 10.08 27.84
CA GLN A 173 13.72 8.98 28.71
C GLN A 173 12.64 7.90 28.77
N LEU A 174 13.04 6.65 28.59
CA LEU A 174 12.12 5.51 28.67
C LEU A 174 11.46 5.45 30.06
N GLY A 175 10.13 5.32 30.09
CA GLY A 175 9.32 5.31 31.31
C GLY A 175 8.93 6.70 31.83
N SER A 176 9.45 7.78 31.25
CA SER A 176 9.10 9.15 31.60
C SER A 176 8.05 9.72 30.64
N ASP A 177 7.12 10.51 31.18
CA ASP A 177 6.19 11.35 30.42
C ASP A 177 6.64 12.82 30.41
N ILE A 178 7.87 13.11 30.81
CA ILE A 178 8.50 14.42 30.74
C ILE A 178 9.63 14.37 29.71
N ALA A 179 9.55 15.24 28.71
CA ALA A 179 10.63 15.53 27.78
C ALA A 179 11.37 16.80 28.21
N MET A 180 12.66 16.91 27.89
CA MET A 180 13.38 18.18 27.97
C MET A 180 13.49 18.77 26.57
N VAL A 181 12.91 19.94 26.32
CA VAL A 181 12.97 20.63 25.02
C VAL A 181 13.64 21.98 25.24
N ASN A 182 14.80 22.18 24.63
CA ASN A 182 15.62 23.38 24.83
C ASN A 182 15.88 23.70 26.32
N GLY A 183 16.12 22.66 27.13
CA GLY A 183 16.32 22.78 28.58
C GLY A 183 15.05 22.93 29.42
N ASN A 184 13.87 23.09 28.81
CA ASN A 184 12.59 23.21 29.52
C ASN A 184 11.89 21.86 29.65
N LYS A 185 11.23 21.62 30.79
CA LYS A 185 10.40 20.41 31.01
C LYS A 185 9.08 20.55 30.25
N VAL A 186 8.77 19.57 29.41
CA VAL A 186 7.51 19.45 28.67
C VAL A 186 6.81 18.16 29.08
N LYS A 187 5.60 18.29 29.65
CA LYS A 187 4.75 17.13 29.97
C LYS A 187 4.11 16.61 28.68
N MET A 188 4.30 15.32 28.40
CA MET A 188 3.69 14.61 27.28
C MET A 188 2.38 13.94 27.71
N SER A 189 1.50 13.62 26.76
CA SER A 189 0.23 12.94 27.02
C SER A 189 0.39 11.48 27.46
N GLY A 190 1.61 10.95 27.46
CA GLY A 190 1.95 9.68 28.05
C GLY A 190 3.45 9.43 28.07
N LYS A 191 3.85 8.27 28.57
CA LYS A 191 5.26 7.92 28.79
C LYS A 191 5.92 7.44 27.51
N VAL A 192 7.20 7.75 27.33
CA VAL A 192 8.05 7.04 26.36
C VAL A 192 8.08 5.57 26.78
N GLN A 193 7.79 4.66 25.87
CA GLN A 193 7.66 3.24 26.17
C GLN A 193 8.17 2.35 25.04
N THR A 194 8.34 1.07 25.31
CA THR A 194 8.81 0.11 24.31
C THR A 194 7.62 -0.60 23.67
N VAL A 195 7.57 -0.62 22.34
CA VAL A 195 6.63 -1.43 21.56
C VAL A 195 7.40 -2.14 20.46
N ASP A 196 7.20 -3.44 20.30
CA ASP A 196 7.89 -4.29 19.32
C ASP A 196 9.43 -4.12 19.34
N GLY A 197 10.01 -3.91 20.52
CA GLY A 197 11.45 -3.72 20.71
C GLY A 197 11.98 -2.31 20.42
N GLY A 198 11.15 -1.39 19.92
CA GLY A 198 11.50 0.01 19.66
C GLY A 198 10.92 0.96 20.71
N ALA A 199 11.64 2.04 21.03
CA ALA A 199 11.11 3.11 21.87
C ALA A 199 10.18 4.02 21.06
N VAL A 200 8.99 4.28 21.60
CA VAL A 200 7.96 5.14 21.02
C VAL A 200 7.61 6.29 21.97
N PHE A 201 7.24 7.45 21.42
CA PHE A 201 6.86 8.65 22.17
C PHE A 201 5.54 9.23 21.65
N PRO A 202 4.77 9.98 22.48
CA PRO A 202 3.54 10.63 22.01
C PRO A 202 3.81 11.65 20.91
N ALA A 203 3.13 11.53 19.77
CA ALA A 203 3.31 12.40 18.61
C ALA A 203 3.01 13.88 18.93
N THR A 204 2.16 14.13 19.94
CA THR A 204 1.80 15.46 20.44
C THR A 204 3.02 16.28 20.89
N LEU A 205 4.14 15.63 21.23
CA LEU A 205 5.41 16.32 21.49
C LEU A 205 5.90 17.11 20.27
N LEU A 206 5.69 16.63 19.04
CA LEU A 206 6.15 17.32 17.83
C LEU A 206 5.44 18.67 17.66
N LYS A 207 4.18 18.79 18.09
CA LYS A 207 3.46 20.07 18.11
C LYS A 207 4.15 21.06 19.04
N THR A 208 4.45 20.65 20.27
CA THR A 208 5.06 21.53 21.28
C THR A 208 6.53 21.82 21.02
N ALA A 209 7.29 20.84 20.52
CA ALA A 209 8.74 20.96 20.34
C ALA A 209 9.14 21.58 19.00
N LEU A 210 8.35 21.36 17.94
CA LEU A 210 8.73 21.72 16.57
C LEU A 210 7.64 22.52 15.84
N GLY A 211 6.50 22.83 16.49
CA GLY A 211 5.41 23.57 15.86
C GLY A 211 4.62 22.76 14.82
N ALA A 212 4.70 21.43 14.86
CA ALA A 212 3.98 20.58 13.90
C ALA A 212 2.46 20.70 14.05
N VAL A 213 1.76 20.67 12.92
CA VAL A 213 0.31 20.46 12.87
C VAL A 213 0.05 18.97 12.69
N LEU A 214 -0.79 18.41 13.56
CA LEU A 214 -1.10 16.99 13.62
C LEU A 214 -2.54 16.76 13.19
N ASP A 215 -2.73 15.99 12.14
CA ASP A 215 -4.06 15.60 11.64
C ASP A 215 -4.23 14.09 11.78
N PHE A 216 -5.10 13.68 12.71
CA PHE A 216 -5.27 12.29 13.10
C PHE A 216 -6.46 11.65 12.37
N GLY A 217 -6.18 10.66 11.53
CA GLY A 217 -7.17 9.84 10.84
C GLY A 217 -7.66 8.72 11.75
N ALA A 218 -8.68 8.98 12.57
CA ALA A 218 -9.18 8.02 13.57
C ALA A 218 -9.63 6.68 12.96
N HIS A 219 -10.31 6.72 11.80
CA HIS A 219 -10.79 5.52 11.12
C HIS A 219 -9.65 4.59 10.70
N TYR A 220 -8.56 5.15 10.19
CA TYR A 220 -7.41 4.39 9.72
C TYR A 220 -6.31 4.23 10.77
N GLU A 221 -6.44 4.83 11.95
CA GLU A 221 -5.34 4.96 12.92
C GLU A 221 -4.06 5.53 12.30
N SER A 222 -4.20 6.60 11.52
CA SER A 222 -3.09 7.25 10.83
C SER A 222 -2.90 8.69 11.31
N LEU A 223 -1.75 9.27 10.99
CA LEU A 223 -1.39 10.63 11.38
C LEU A 223 -0.62 11.32 10.25
N ASN A 224 -1.17 12.43 9.75
CA ASN A 224 -0.43 13.38 8.94
C ASN A 224 0.22 14.43 9.85
N ILE A 225 1.53 14.62 9.67
CA ILE A 225 2.39 15.51 10.46
C ILE A 225 2.92 16.58 9.52
N ASN A 226 2.42 17.81 9.68
CA ASN A 226 2.74 18.93 8.80
C ASN A 226 3.68 19.93 9.48
N PHE A 227 4.73 20.32 8.77
CA PHE A 227 5.63 21.41 9.12
C PHE A 227 5.47 22.52 8.08
N GLY A 228 4.41 23.31 8.22
CA GLY A 228 3.93 24.16 7.13
C GLY A 228 3.44 23.31 5.97
N LYS A 229 4.04 23.44 4.77
CA LYS A 229 3.73 22.62 3.59
C LYS A 229 4.47 21.28 3.52
N ALA A 230 5.47 21.07 4.38
CA ALA A 230 6.22 19.82 4.41
C ALA A 230 5.43 18.73 5.15
N GLU A 231 5.26 17.58 4.52
CA GLU A 231 4.43 16.49 5.04
C GLU A 231 5.24 15.26 5.46
N LEU A 232 4.84 14.64 6.58
CA LEU A 232 5.30 13.33 7.03
C LEU A 232 4.09 12.50 7.46
N PHE A 233 3.91 11.34 6.84
CA PHE A 233 2.79 10.45 7.16
C PHE A 233 3.24 9.30 8.06
N ALA A 234 2.40 8.94 9.03
CA ALA A 234 2.60 7.81 9.92
C ALA A 234 1.32 6.97 10.06
N TYR A 235 1.46 5.67 10.21
CA TYR A 235 0.32 4.76 10.35
C TYR A 235 0.65 3.55 11.23
N THR A 236 -0.38 2.80 11.65
CA THR A 236 -0.24 1.60 12.48
C THR A 236 -0.32 0.32 11.66
N LYS A 237 0.07 -0.80 12.28
CA LYS A 237 -0.23 -2.14 11.74
C LYS A 237 -1.72 -2.38 11.55
N ASN A 238 -2.60 -1.70 12.30
CA ASN A 238 -4.04 -1.84 12.15
C ASN A 238 -4.54 -1.08 10.92
N THR A 239 -3.93 0.05 10.57
CA THR A 239 -4.22 0.78 9.32
C THR A 239 -4.22 -0.14 8.11
N LEU A 240 -3.19 -0.99 7.99
CA LEU A 240 -3.06 -1.96 6.91
C LEU A 240 -4.19 -2.99 6.90
N LYS A 241 -4.63 -3.42 8.09
CA LYS A 241 -5.74 -4.38 8.23
C LYS A 241 -7.07 -3.76 7.85
N ILE A 242 -7.30 -2.51 8.24
CA ILE A 242 -8.51 -1.75 7.92
C ILE A 242 -8.58 -1.53 6.42
N ALA A 243 -7.52 -0.95 5.82
CA ALA A 243 -7.45 -0.70 4.38
C ALA A 243 -7.64 -2.00 3.56
N LYS A 244 -7.00 -3.10 3.96
CA LYS A 244 -7.18 -4.39 3.31
C LYS A 244 -8.62 -4.91 3.41
N ARG A 245 -9.24 -4.79 4.59
CA ARG A 245 -10.63 -5.25 4.78
C ARG A 245 -11.60 -4.44 3.93
N GLU A 246 -11.35 -3.15 3.77
CA GLU A 246 -12.15 -2.28 2.92
C GLU A 246 -11.96 -2.60 1.44
N SER A 247 -10.72 -2.84 0.99
CA SER A 247 -10.45 -3.24 -0.39
C SER A 247 -11.09 -4.59 -0.73
N GLN A 248 -11.18 -5.50 0.24
CA GLN A 248 -11.91 -6.76 0.09
C GLN A 248 -13.44 -6.58 0.02
N GLY A 249 -13.98 -5.47 0.53
CA GLY A 249 -15.42 -5.19 0.59
C GLY A 249 -16.22 -6.34 1.19
N ASP A 250 -17.33 -6.69 0.54
CA ASP A 250 -18.21 -7.77 0.99
C ASP A 250 -17.60 -9.17 0.78
N LEU A 251 -16.58 -9.31 -0.08
CA LEU A 251 -15.89 -10.59 -0.25
C LEU A 251 -15.18 -11.02 1.03
N ALA A 252 -14.80 -10.09 1.92
CA ALA A 252 -14.26 -10.44 3.24
C ALA A 252 -15.18 -11.38 4.06
N LYS A 253 -16.49 -11.37 3.81
CA LYS A 253 -17.48 -12.28 4.44
C LYS A 253 -17.32 -13.74 3.98
N LEU A 254 -16.56 -13.99 2.92
CA LEU A 254 -16.24 -15.33 2.42
C LEU A 254 -15.08 -15.96 3.19
N ILE A 255 -14.25 -15.18 3.87
CA ILE A 255 -13.14 -15.70 4.68
C ILE A 255 -13.72 -16.60 5.79
N GLY A 256 -13.16 -17.81 5.90
CA GLY A 256 -13.62 -18.88 6.78
C GLY A 256 -14.63 -19.83 6.14
N LYS A 257 -15.22 -19.50 4.98
CA LYS A 257 -16.10 -20.45 4.27
C LYS A 257 -15.29 -21.59 3.67
N THR A 258 -15.90 -22.77 3.66
CA THR A 258 -15.27 -24.00 3.15
C THR A 258 -15.95 -24.49 1.89
N TYR A 259 -15.14 -24.92 0.94
CA TYR A 259 -15.55 -25.50 -0.33
C TYR A 259 -14.79 -26.81 -0.56
N TRP A 260 -15.32 -27.62 -1.46
CA TRP A 260 -14.67 -28.81 -1.97
C TRP A 260 -14.34 -28.57 -3.43
N PHE A 261 -13.06 -28.62 -3.77
CA PHE A 261 -12.60 -28.40 -5.14
C PHE A 261 -13.23 -29.43 -6.09
N ASN A 262 -13.51 -29.03 -7.32
CA ASN A 262 -13.94 -29.90 -8.41
C ASN A 262 -13.06 -29.66 -9.64
N GLN A 263 -13.59 -29.03 -10.70
CA GLN A 263 -12.84 -28.75 -11.93
C GLN A 263 -12.11 -27.41 -11.90
N TYR A 264 -12.22 -26.65 -10.80
CA TYR A 264 -11.49 -25.39 -10.65
C TYR A 264 -9.98 -25.61 -10.65
N ASP A 265 -9.53 -26.64 -9.93
CA ASP A 265 -8.17 -27.13 -9.94
C ASP A 265 -8.22 -28.66 -9.75
N SER A 266 -7.88 -29.38 -10.82
CA SER A 266 -7.96 -30.84 -10.87
C SER A 266 -6.99 -31.52 -9.91
N ASP A 267 -5.89 -30.87 -9.53
CA ASP A 267 -4.90 -31.44 -8.62
C ASP A 267 -5.46 -31.59 -7.20
N TYR A 268 -6.46 -30.77 -6.87
CA TYR A 268 -7.11 -30.77 -5.56
C TYR A 268 -8.55 -31.28 -5.60
N LYS A 269 -8.93 -31.99 -6.67
CA LYS A 269 -10.30 -32.48 -6.86
C LYS A 269 -10.83 -33.25 -5.63
N PHE A 270 -11.97 -32.77 -5.14
CA PHE A 270 -12.66 -33.17 -3.91
C PHE A 270 -11.84 -33.08 -2.63
N GLN A 271 -10.82 -32.23 -2.59
CA GLN A 271 -10.20 -31.83 -1.34
C GLN A 271 -10.99 -30.67 -0.74
N LYS A 272 -11.19 -30.73 0.58
CA LYS A 272 -11.76 -29.63 1.34
C LYS A 272 -10.75 -28.50 1.45
N ALA A 273 -11.22 -27.29 1.21
CA ALA A 273 -10.45 -26.08 1.31
C ALA A 273 -11.23 -24.98 2.05
N THR A 274 -10.53 -24.19 2.84
CA THR A 274 -11.08 -23.03 3.55
C THR A 274 -10.53 -21.76 2.93
N ILE A 275 -11.37 -20.79 2.63
CA ILE A 275 -10.90 -19.46 2.23
C ILE A 275 -10.25 -18.80 3.45
N VAL A 276 -8.95 -18.55 3.41
CA VAL A 276 -8.20 -17.92 4.51
C VAL A 276 -7.89 -16.45 4.25
N ASP A 277 -7.93 -16.05 2.99
CA ASP A 277 -7.69 -14.67 2.60
C ASP A 277 -8.29 -14.37 1.22
N ILE A 278 -8.50 -13.10 0.95
CA ILE A 278 -8.80 -12.57 -0.38
C ILE A 278 -7.79 -11.46 -0.66
N LEU A 279 -6.94 -11.69 -1.62
CA LEU A 279 -5.91 -10.75 -2.03
C LEU A 279 -6.50 -9.78 -3.05
N VAL A 280 -6.04 -8.52 -3.01
CA VAL A 280 -6.41 -7.49 -3.98
C VAL A 280 -5.13 -6.94 -4.58
N ASN A 281 -5.03 -6.91 -5.91
CA ASN A 281 -3.86 -6.40 -6.62
C ASN A 281 -4.03 -4.91 -7.01
N ASP A 282 -3.01 -4.33 -7.65
CA ASP A 282 -3.01 -2.90 -8.06
C ASP A 282 -4.08 -2.58 -9.12
N ASP A 283 -4.54 -3.57 -9.87
CA ASP A 283 -5.59 -3.45 -10.90
C ASP A 283 -7.00 -3.68 -10.31
N ASN A 284 -7.11 -3.77 -8.98
CA ASN A 284 -8.34 -4.04 -8.25
C ASN A 284 -8.99 -5.38 -8.64
N GLU A 285 -8.16 -6.35 -9.02
CA GLU A 285 -8.55 -7.75 -9.19
C GLU A 285 -8.29 -8.53 -7.90
N PHE A 286 -8.99 -9.66 -7.78
CA PHE A 286 -9.07 -10.45 -6.56
C PHE A 286 -8.51 -11.84 -6.80
N SER A 287 -7.73 -12.35 -5.86
CA SER A 287 -7.44 -13.78 -5.77
C SER A 287 -7.82 -14.34 -4.41
N ILE A 288 -8.31 -15.57 -4.40
CA ILE A 288 -8.76 -16.30 -3.22
C ILE A 288 -7.61 -17.17 -2.75
N SER A 289 -7.17 -16.99 -1.51
CA SER A 289 -6.24 -17.91 -0.86
C SER A 289 -7.01 -19.01 -0.14
N PHE A 290 -6.83 -20.24 -0.62
CA PHE A 290 -7.43 -21.44 -0.05
C PHE A 290 -6.42 -22.21 0.78
N GLN A 291 -6.78 -22.56 2.01
CA GLN A 291 -6.05 -23.52 2.83
C GLN A 291 -6.66 -24.91 2.70
N LEU A 292 -5.88 -25.86 2.20
CA LEU A 292 -6.25 -27.26 2.14
C LEU A 292 -6.16 -27.91 3.54
N ALA A 293 -6.81 -29.06 3.72
CA ALA A 293 -6.71 -29.84 4.96
C ALA A 293 -5.27 -30.24 5.34
N SER A 294 -4.36 -30.29 4.38
CA SER A 294 -2.92 -30.51 4.60
C SER A 294 -2.18 -29.30 5.19
N GLY A 295 -2.82 -28.14 5.27
CA GLY A 295 -2.22 -26.85 5.63
C GLY A 295 -1.61 -26.10 4.44
N LYS A 296 -1.49 -26.73 3.26
CA LYS A 296 -1.01 -26.07 2.04
C LYS A 296 -1.95 -24.93 1.63
N ILE A 297 -1.36 -23.77 1.32
CA ILE A 297 -2.08 -22.65 0.71
C ILE A 297 -1.98 -22.75 -0.81
N VAL A 298 -3.11 -22.60 -1.49
CA VAL A 298 -3.22 -22.48 -2.94
C VAL A 298 -4.01 -21.22 -3.26
N ASN A 299 -3.52 -20.42 -4.21
CA ASN A 299 -4.19 -19.19 -4.63
C ASN A 299 -4.91 -19.44 -5.95
N SER A 300 -6.07 -18.80 -6.12
CA SER A 300 -6.69 -18.69 -7.44
C SER A 300 -5.84 -17.82 -8.37
N TYR A 301 -6.22 -17.82 -9.65
CA TYR A 301 -5.90 -16.73 -10.55
C TYR A 301 -6.59 -15.42 -10.10
N ASP A 302 -6.09 -14.29 -10.58
CA ASP A 302 -6.68 -12.97 -10.32
C ASP A 302 -7.96 -12.80 -11.17
N MET A 303 -9.03 -12.29 -10.56
CA MET A 303 -10.34 -12.16 -11.21
C MET A 303 -11.10 -10.93 -10.74
N GLU A 304 -12.03 -10.45 -11.55
CA GLU A 304 -12.91 -9.35 -11.17
C GLU A 304 -13.79 -9.70 -9.96
N TYR A 305 -14.22 -8.66 -9.23
CA TYR A 305 -15.04 -8.78 -8.02
C TYR A 305 -16.24 -9.73 -8.17
N ASP A 306 -17.05 -9.57 -9.23
CA ASP A 306 -18.23 -10.39 -9.44
C ASP A 306 -17.88 -11.85 -9.81
N GLN A 307 -16.73 -12.05 -10.45
CA GLN A 307 -16.28 -13.39 -10.86
C GLN A 307 -15.98 -14.26 -9.64
N VAL A 308 -15.45 -13.69 -8.56
CA VAL A 308 -15.20 -14.42 -7.29
C VAL A 308 -16.44 -15.17 -6.82
N THR A 309 -17.58 -14.48 -6.77
CA THR A 309 -18.82 -15.08 -6.28
C THR A 309 -19.43 -16.04 -7.29
N ARG A 310 -19.33 -15.76 -8.59
CA ARG A 310 -19.78 -16.65 -9.67
C ARG A 310 -19.02 -17.97 -9.65
N ASP A 311 -17.70 -17.93 -9.52
CA ASP A 311 -16.86 -19.13 -9.50
C ASP A 311 -17.15 -19.99 -8.27
N LEU A 312 -17.22 -19.38 -7.08
CA LEU A 312 -17.54 -20.09 -5.85
C LEU A 312 -18.95 -20.69 -5.85
N ALA A 313 -19.89 -20.10 -6.59
CA ALA A 313 -21.24 -20.64 -6.78
C ALA A 313 -21.33 -21.70 -7.89
N ASN A 314 -20.32 -21.80 -8.76
CA ASN A 314 -20.32 -22.74 -9.86
C ASN A 314 -20.02 -24.17 -9.36
N LYS A 315 -21.02 -25.05 -9.42
CA LYS A 315 -20.92 -26.47 -9.04
C LYS A 315 -19.90 -27.28 -9.86
N GLU A 316 -19.53 -26.79 -11.05
CA GLU A 316 -18.44 -27.40 -11.84
C GLU A 316 -17.09 -27.14 -11.19
N TYR A 317 -16.95 -26.02 -10.48
CA TYR A 317 -15.71 -25.58 -9.86
C TYR A 317 -15.62 -26.00 -8.39
N PHE A 318 -16.71 -25.84 -7.63
CA PHE A 318 -16.73 -26.12 -6.20
C PHE A 318 -18.03 -26.76 -5.72
N PHE A 319 -17.94 -27.62 -4.71
CA PHE A 319 -19.08 -28.04 -3.90
C PHE A 319 -19.07 -27.37 -2.53
N THR A 320 -20.25 -27.06 -2.00
CA THR A 320 -20.42 -26.50 -0.65
C THR A 320 -20.46 -27.59 0.43
N SER A 321 -20.50 -28.86 0.04
CA SER A 321 -20.48 -30.02 0.94
C SER A 321 -19.72 -31.17 0.30
N ASP A 322 -19.28 -32.13 1.13
CA ASP A 322 -18.49 -33.29 0.71
C ASP A 322 -19.26 -34.12 -0.34
N PRO A 323 -18.82 -34.15 -1.62
CA PRO A 323 -19.55 -34.84 -2.66
C PRO A 323 -19.59 -36.36 -2.45
N THR A 324 -18.64 -36.93 -1.70
CA THR A 324 -18.62 -38.36 -1.36
C THR A 324 -19.70 -38.77 -0.36
N LYS A 325 -20.23 -37.81 0.39
CA LYS A 325 -21.37 -38.01 1.29
C LYS A 325 -22.72 -37.80 0.61
N ILE A 326 -22.73 -36.98 -0.45
CA ILE A 326 -23.93 -36.74 -1.27
C ILE A 326 -24.17 -37.96 -2.16
N TYR A 327 -23.16 -38.38 -2.92
CA TYR A 327 -23.27 -39.52 -3.82
C TYR A 327 -22.67 -40.77 -3.20
N LYS A 328 -23.55 -41.70 -2.80
CA LYS A 328 -23.21 -42.98 -2.17
C LYS A 328 -22.69 -44.03 -3.16
N TRP A 329 -21.80 -43.62 -4.06
CA TRP A 329 -21.15 -44.52 -5.01
C TRP A 329 -20.01 -45.31 -4.35
N SER A 330 -19.62 -46.42 -4.98
CA SER A 330 -18.54 -47.25 -4.46
C SER A 330 -17.18 -46.54 -4.51
N ASN A 331 -16.25 -46.97 -3.66
CA ASN A 331 -14.89 -46.44 -3.64
C ASN A 331 -14.19 -46.59 -5.00
N ALA A 332 -14.49 -47.66 -5.74
CA ALA A 332 -13.96 -47.89 -7.08
C ALA A 332 -14.42 -46.81 -8.09
N ILE A 333 -15.69 -46.39 -8.01
CA ILE A 333 -16.20 -45.30 -8.84
C ILE A 333 -15.54 -43.97 -8.44
N TRP A 334 -15.46 -43.68 -7.15
CA TRP A 334 -14.79 -42.46 -6.67
C TRP A 334 -13.32 -42.39 -7.06
N ALA A 335 -12.60 -43.52 -7.04
CA ALA A 335 -11.22 -43.59 -7.50
C ALA A 335 -11.10 -43.23 -8.97
N LYS A 336 -12.00 -43.73 -9.83
CA LYS A 336 -12.03 -43.39 -11.26
C LYS A 336 -12.30 -41.91 -11.49
N ILE A 337 -13.32 -41.37 -10.83
CA ILE A 337 -13.72 -39.96 -10.94
C ILE A 337 -12.57 -39.03 -10.52
N LYS A 338 -11.91 -39.33 -9.40
CA LYS A 338 -10.73 -38.56 -8.93
C LYS A 338 -9.56 -38.62 -9.91
N ALA A 339 -9.36 -39.77 -10.53
CA ALA A 339 -8.32 -39.96 -11.56
C ALA A 339 -8.70 -39.37 -12.93
N GLY A 340 -9.88 -38.76 -13.09
CA GLY A 340 -10.35 -38.26 -14.38
C GLY A 340 -10.59 -39.39 -15.40
N THR A 341 -10.88 -40.59 -14.94
CA THR A 341 -11.15 -41.76 -15.79
C THR A 341 -12.62 -42.14 -15.74
N ILE A 342 -13.09 -42.81 -16.79
CA ILE A 342 -14.44 -43.36 -16.88
C ILE A 342 -14.39 -44.81 -17.37
N SER A 343 -15.44 -45.57 -17.13
CA SER A 343 -15.59 -46.94 -17.63
C SER A 343 -17.02 -47.24 -18.02
N THR A 344 -17.21 -48.31 -18.78
CA THR A 344 -18.54 -48.88 -19.02
C THR A 344 -19.29 -49.12 -17.71
N GLY A 345 -20.62 -48.96 -17.76
CA GLY A 345 -21.50 -49.05 -16.60
C GLY A 345 -21.57 -47.81 -15.71
N MET A 346 -20.71 -46.80 -15.91
CA MET A 346 -20.84 -45.54 -15.18
C MET A 346 -22.08 -44.77 -15.60
N THR A 347 -22.69 -44.01 -14.69
CA THR A 347 -23.86 -43.18 -15.00
C THR A 347 -23.44 -41.84 -15.61
N LYS A 348 -24.38 -41.16 -16.29
CA LYS A 348 -24.19 -39.79 -16.79
C LYS A 348 -23.60 -38.83 -15.74
N GLN A 349 -24.13 -38.87 -14.52
CA GLN A 349 -23.66 -38.03 -13.42
C GLN A 349 -22.22 -38.36 -12.98
N GLN A 350 -21.84 -39.64 -13.00
CA GLN A 350 -20.47 -40.05 -12.69
C GLN A 350 -19.48 -39.60 -13.76
N VAL A 351 -19.89 -39.61 -15.04
CA VAL A 351 -19.10 -39.09 -16.15
C VAL A 351 -18.97 -37.57 -16.07
N GLU A 352 -20.07 -36.85 -15.86
CA GLU A 352 -20.06 -35.39 -15.65
C GLU A 352 -19.14 -34.99 -14.50
N LEU A 353 -19.13 -35.75 -13.38
CA LEU A 353 -18.25 -35.46 -12.26
C LEU A 353 -16.78 -35.81 -12.55
N SER A 354 -16.52 -36.80 -13.41
CA SER A 354 -15.16 -37.20 -13.82
C SER A 354 -14.58 -36.22 -14.83
N TRP A 355 -15.22 -36.11 -16.01
CA TRP A 355 -14.73 -35.38 -17.18
C TRP A 355 -15.28 -33.96 -17.31
N GLY A 356 -16.27 -33.57 -16.50
CA GLY A 356 -16.93 -32.28 -16.60
C GLY A 356 -18.06 -32.27 -17.63
N THR A 357 -18.49 -31.06 -17.96
CA THR A 357 -19.60 -30.82 -18.88
C THR A 357 -19.12 -31.01 -20.33
N PRO A 358 -19.83 -31.82 -21.14
CA PRO A 358 -19.48 -32.00 -22.54
C PRO A 358 -19.75 -30.74 -23.36
N ILE A 359 -19.04 -30.59 -24.47
CA ILE A 359 -19.21 -29.46 -25.39
C ILE A 359 -20.44 -29.63 -26.31
N ASP A 360 -20.88 -30.87 -26.52
CA ASP A 360 -22.09 -31.18 -27.28
C ASP A 360 -22.74 -32.49 -26.82
N LYS A 361 -24.05 -32.63 -27.02
CA LYS A 361 -24.84 -33.82 -26.67
C LYS A 361 -25.80 -34.15 -27.82
N SER A 362 -25.78 -35.40 -28.28
CA SER A 362 -26.77 -35.94 -29.22
C SER A 362 -27.52 -37.11 -28.59
N SER A 363 -28.78 -37.32 -28.98
CA SER A 363 -29.61 -38.39 -28.43
C SER A 363 -30.55 -38.96 -29.49
N LEU A 364 -30.72 -40.28 -29.48
CA LEU A 364 -31.67 -41.03 -30.27
C LEU A 364 -32.45 -41.99 -29.36
N SER A 365 -33.76 -42.05 -29.52
CA SER A 365 -34.61 -42.96 -28.75
C SER A 365 -35.51 -43.78 -29.69
N GLY A 366 -35.61 -45.08 -29.44
CA GLY A 366 -36.45 -45.98 -30.22
C GLY A 366 -36.60 -47.35 -29.53
N SER A 367 -37.79 -47.94 -29.60
CA SER A 367 -38.08 -49.28 -29.05
C SER A 367 -37.64 -49.50 -27.58
N GLY A 368 -37.82 -48.47 -26.73
CA GLY A 368 -37.45 -48.53 -25.31
C GLY A 368 -35.95 -48.40 -25.02
N ILE A 369 -35.14 -48.12 -26.03
CA ILE A 369 -33.71 -47.87 -25.91
C ILE A 369 -33.43 -46.40 -26.19
N THR A 370 -32.69 -45.75 -25.30
CA THR A 370 -32.14 -44.40 -25.50
C THR A 370 -30.63 -44.49 -25.64
N VAL A 371 -30.09 -43.96 -26.72
CA VAL A 371 -28.65 -43.82 -26.95
C VAL A 371 -28.32 -42.34 -26.96
N GLU A 372 -27.46 -41.91 -26.04
CA GLU A 372 -27.01 -40.52 -25.93
C GLU A 372 -25.49 -40.48 -26.09
N THR A 373 -24.96 -39.60 -26.93
CA THR A 373 -23.51 -39.44 -27.12
C THR A 373 -23.09 -38.04 -26.72
N TRP A 374 -22.15 -37.96 -25.80
CA TRP A 374 -21.54 -36.72 -25.32
C TRP A 374 -20.19 -36.52 -26.00
N GLN A 375 -19.98 -35.33 -26.56
CA GLN A 375 -18.72 -34.91 -27.14
C GLN A 375 -17.94 -34.05 -26.16
N TYR A 376 -16.65 -34.31 -26.06
CA TYR A 376 -15.68 -33.55 -25.27
C TYR A 376 -14.59 -32.99 -26.19
N ARG A 377 -13.73 -32.12 -25.64
CA ARG A 377 -12.55 -31.62 -26.35
C ARG A 377 -11.65 -32.79 -26.79
N ASN A 378 -10.77 -32.53 -27.77
CA ASN A 378 -9.86 -33.51 -28.37
C ASN A 378 -10.55 -34.71 -29.02
N TYR A 379 -11.80 -34.54 -29.50
CA TYR A 379 -12.57 -35.60 -30.14
C TYR A 379 -12.80 -36.82 -29.23
N ASN A 380 -12.90 -36.60 -27.93
CA ASN A 380 -13.30 -37.64 -26.98
C ASN A 380 -14.82 -37.76 -26.96
N TYR A 381 -15.35 -38.98 -26.99
CA TYR A 381 -16.78 -39.25 -26.97
C TYR A 381 -17.14 -40.29 -25.90
N VAL A 382 -18.31 -40.10 -25.28
CA VAL A 382 -18.90 -41.06 -24.36
C VAL A 382 -20.32 -41.35 -24.80
N THR A 383 -20.61 -42.61 -25.11
CA THR A 383 -21.96 -43.05 -25.49
C THR A 383 -22.59 -43.78 -24.32
N PHE A 384 -23.83 -43.41 -24.02
CA PHE A 384 -24.67 -43.98 -22.98
C PHE A 384 -25.81 -44.75 -23.63
N THR A 385 -26.04 -45.98 -23.19
CA THR A 385 -27.26 -46.75 -23.52
C THR A 385 -28.11 -46.82 -22.27
N ASN A 386 -29.33 -46.30 -22.33
CA ASN A 386 -30.26 -46.22 -21.19
C ASN A 386 -29.63 -45.55 -19.94
N GLY A 387 -28.82 -44.52 -20.16
CA GLY A 387 -28.24 -43.69 -19.09
C GLY A 387 -26.94 -44.20 -18.46
N VAL A 388 -26.39 -45.32 -18.94
CA VAL A 388 -25.09 -45.86 -18.50
C VAL A 388 -24.11 -45.96 -19.66
N VAL A 389 -22.83 -45.72 -19.38
CA VAL A 389 -21.76 -45.75 -20.39
C VAL A 389 -21.70 -47.12 -21.05
N SER A 390 -21.88 -47.15 -22.36
CA SER A 390 -21.78 -48.34 -23.20
C SER A 390 -20.54 -48.31 -24.10
N MET A 391 -20.09 -47.13 -24.53
CA MET A 391 -18.87 -46.97 -25.33
C MET A 391 -18.10 -45.71 -24.91
N ILE A 392 -16.77 -45.80 -24.97
CA ILE A 392 -15.85 -44.70 -24.70
C ILE A 392 -14.89 -44.64 -25.88
N TYR A 393 -14.74 -43.45 -26.46
CA TYR A 393 -13.75 -43.17 -27.48
C TYR A 393 -12.87 -42.02 -26.99
N THR A 394 -11.56 -42.27 -26.88
CA THR A 394 -10.56 -41.28 -26.51
C THR A 394 -9.47 -41.26 -27.55
N ASN A 395 -9.06 -40.07 -27.99
CA ASN A 395 -7.95 -39.88 -28.92
C ASN A 395 -6.59 -39.79 -28.20
#